data_AF-A0A936SKH7-F1
#
_entry.id   AF-A0A936SKH7-F1
#
_cell.length_a   1.000
_cell.length_b   1.000
_cell.length_c   1.000
_cell.angle_alpha   90.00
_cell.angle_beta   90.00
_cell.angle_gamma   90.00
#
_symmetry.space_group_name_H-M   'P 1'
#
loop_
_entity.id
_entity.type
_entity.pdbx_description
1 polymer ?
#
loop_
_entity_poly.entity_id
_entity_poly.type
_entity_poly.pdbx_seq_one_letter_code
_entity_poly.pdbx_strand_id
1 'polypeptide(L)'
;MSLLERDLNEEFGESIMILATVYEQLDFTLLDILPPDASKGHGVSRLAEIHGFLPENIMAIGDNFNDLHMLNYAGTPVVMGNADPKLRRMGNFIQH
;
A
#
# COMPACT_ATOMS: atom_id res chain seq x y z
N MET A 1 -2.34 -19.47 -7.20
CA MET A 1 -1.25 -18.92 -8.01
C MET A 1 -1.49 -19.32 -9.46
N SER A 2 -1.62 -18.36 -10.37
CA SER A 2 -1.78 -18.65 -11.80
C SER A 2 -0.48 -19.19 -12.40
N LEU A 3 -0.52 -19.89 -13.53
CA LEU A 3 0.70 -20.32 -14.24
C LEU A 3 1.60 -19.12 -14.56
N LEU A 4 1.01 -18.01 -14.99
CA LEU A 4 1.71 -16.76 -15.28
C LEU A 4 2.43 -16.19 -14.05
N GLU A 5 1.78 -16.16 -12.89
CA GLU A 5 2.39 -15.67 -11.64
C GLU A 5 3.57 -16.55 -11.22
N ARG A 6 3.50 -17.86 -11.45
CA ARG A 6 4.62 -18.77 -11.21
C ARG A 6 5.78 -18.49 -12.16
N ASP A 7 5.51 -18.42 -13.45
CA ASP A 7 6.55 -18.25 -14.47
C ASP A 7 7.28 -16.91 -14.29
N LEU A 8 6.56 -15.84 -13.93
CA LEU A 8 7.15 -14.53 -13.58
C LEU A 8 8.00 -14.59 -12.30
N ASN A 9 7.56 -15.30 -11.27
CA ASN A 9 8.36 -15.48 -10.05
C ASN A 9 9.63 -16.33 -10.32
N GLU A 10 9.56 -17.32 -11.20
CA GLU A 10 10.71 -18.14 -11.59
C GLU A 10 11.73 -17.34 -12.41
N GLU A 11 11.27 -16.46 -13.30
CA GLU A 11 12.14 -15.65 -14.16
C GLU A 11 12.78 -14.47 -13.41
N PHE A 12 12.00 -13.75 -12.59
CA PHE A 12 12.42 -12.48 -12.00
C PHE A 12 12.70 -12.55 -10.50
N GLY A 13 12.20 -13.57 -9.78
CA GLY A 13 12.43 -13.75 -8.35
C GLY A 13 12.18 -12.48 -7.53
N GLU A 14 13.10 -12.16 -6.62
CA GLU A 14 13.00 -10.99 -5.73
C GLU A 14 13.24 -9.63 -6.40
N SER A 15 13.51 -9.60 -7.72
CA SER A 15 13.72 -8.34 -8.44
C SER A 15 12.43 -7.58 -8.75
N ILE A 16 11.28 -8.24 -8.56
CA ILE A 16 9.94 -7.65 -8.70
C ILE A 16 9.04 -8.08 -7.55
N MET A 17 8.03 -7.27 -7.27
CA MET A 17 6.87 -7.65 -6.47
C MET A 17 5.69 -7.87 -7.40
N ILE A 18 5.00 -8.99 -7.23
CA ILE A 18 3.77 -9.31 -7.97
C ILE A 18 2.59 -9.28 -7.01
N LEU A 19 1.56 -8.49 -7.33
CA LEU A 19 0.29 -8.47 -6.61
C LEU A 19 -0.83 -8.88 -7.56
N ALA A 20 -1.63 -9.87 -7.15
CA ALA A 20 -2.79 -10.32 -7.90
C ALA A 20 -4.08 -9.88 -7.19
N THR A 21 -4.91 -9.12 -7.89
CA THR A 21 -6.28 -8.82 -7.46
C THR A 21 -7.25 -9.63 -8.32
N VAL A 22 -7.92 -10.61 -7.70
CA VAL A 22 -8.82 -11.54 -8.39
C VAL A 22 -10.28 -11.10 -8.21
N TYR A 23 -10.97 -10.91 -9.33
CA TYR A 23 -12.40 -10.61 -9.39
C TYR A 23 -13.14 -11.84 -9.92
N GLU A 24 -13.39 -12.83 -9.05
CA GLU A 24 -13.98 -14.13 -9.43
C GLU A 24 -15.30 -13.99 -10.21
N GLN A 25 -16.13 -13.03 -9.82
CA GLN A 25 -17.44 -12.78 -10.43
C GLN A 25 -17.34 -12.25 -11.87
N LEU A 26 -16.19 -11.69 -12.24
CA LEU A 26 -15.94 -11.08 -13.54
C LEU A 26 -15.02 -11.93 -14.42
N ASP A 27 -14.60 -13.11 -13.94
CA ASP A 27 -13.55 -13.94 -14.58
C ASP A 27 -12.32 -13.10 -14.98
N PHE A 28 -11.91 -12.20 -14.08
CA PHE A 28 -10.90 -11.18 -14.35
C PHE A 28 -9.88 -11.13 -13.22
N THR A 29 -8.60 -10.97 -13.58
CA THR A 29 -7.50 -10.79 -12.63
C THR A 29 -6.64 -9.62 -13.07
N LEU A 30 -6.40 -8.68 -12.15
CA LEU A 30 -5.41 -7.63 -12.31
C LEU A 30 -4.08 -8.13 -11.71
N LEU A 31 -2.99 -8.01 -12.47
CA LEU A 31 -1.66 -8.33 -12.02
C LEU A 31 -0.80 -7.06 -12.03
N ASP A 32 -0.41 -6.60 -10.84
CA ASP A 32 0.51 -5.48 -10.69
C ASP A 32 1.93 -6.02 -10.57
N ILE A 33 2.81 -5.61 -11.49
CA ILE A 33 4.24 -5.91 -11.47
C ILE A 33 4.98 -4.64 -11.09
N LEU A 34 5.60 -4.65 -9.92
CA LEU A 34 6.14 -3.45 -9.27
C LEU A 34 7.60 -3.68 -8.86
N PRO A 35 8.38 -2.60 -8.66
CA PRO A 35 9.65 -2.69 -7.94
C PRO A 35 9.46 -3.32 -6.54
N PRO A 36 10.45 -4.06 -6.01
CA PRO A 36 10.33 -4.75 -4.72
C PRO A 36 10.04 -3.83 -3.53
N ASP A 37 10.45 -2.57 -3.62
CA ASP A 37 10.28 -1.54 -2.59
C ASP A 37 9.04 -0.65 -2.82
N ALA A 38 8.23 -0.94 -3.84
CA ALA A 38 7.05 -0.17 -4.15
C ALA A 38 6.02 -0.25 -3.02
N SER A 39 5.69 0.91 -2.46
CA SER A 39 4.65 1.06 -1.45
C SER A 39 4.00 2.43 -1.50
N LYS A 40 2.77 2.55 -0.98
CA LYS A 40 2.10 3.84 -0.83
C LYS A 40 2.91 4.82 0.02
N GLY A 41 3.56 4.31 1.08
CA GLY A 41 4.45 5.11 1.92
C GLY A 41 5.63 5.70 1.15
N HIS A 42 6.29 4.88 0.31
CA HIS A 42 7.37 5.36 -0.55
C HIS A 42 6.87 6.41 -1.54
N GLY A 43 5.68 6.22 -2.13
CA GLY A 43 5.08 7.20 -3.03
C GLY A 43 4.83 8.55 -2.35
N VAL A 44 4.23 8.53 -1.15
CA VAL A 44 3.96 9.76 -0.36
C VAL A 44 5.26 10.44 0.06
N SER A 45 6.26 9.69 0.55
CA SER A 45 7.53 10.28 0.96
C SER A 45 8.27 10.91 -0.22
N ARG A 46 8.24 10.28 -1.38
CA ARG A 46 8.88 10.81 -2.59
C ARG A 46 8.21 12.10 -3.07
N LEU A 47 6.89 12.17 -3.04
CA LEU A 47 6.16 13.39 -3.39
C LEU A 47 6.45 14.52 -2.40
N ALA A 48 6.50 14.21 -1.10
CA ALA A 48 6.84 15.18 -0.07
C ALA A 48 8.22 15.80 -0.31
N GLU A 49 9.23 14.97 -0.63
CA GLU A 49 10.58 15.44 -0.97
C GLU A 49 10.59 16.36 -2.20
N ILE A 50 9.91 15.97 -3.29
CA ILE A 50 9.86 16.74 -4.53
C ILE A 50 9.28 18.14 -4.30
N HIS A 51 8.31 18.26 -3.40
CA HIS A 51 7.62 19.51 -3.11
C HIS A 51 8.16 20.25 -1.88
N GLY A 52 9.13 19.68 -1.15
CA GLY A 52 9.67 20.25 0.08
C GLY A 52 8.68 20.27 1.24
N PHE A 53 7.71 19.35 1.26
CA PHE A 53 6.78 19.22 2.39
C PHE A 53 7.37 18.40 3.51
N LEU A 54 7.28 18.92 4.72
CA LEU A 54 7.55 18.15 5.94
C LEU A 54 6.39 17.18 6.22
N PRO A 55 6.65 16.00 6.81
CA PRO A 55 5.61 15.04 7.16
C PRO A 55 4.45 15.61 7.99
N GLU A 56 4.74 16.56 8.89
CA GLU A 56 3.76 17.31 9.70
C GLU A 56 2.69 18.04 8.87
N ASN A 57 3.00 18.38 7.61
CA ASN A 57 2.08 19.04 6.68
C ASN A 57 1.30 18.05 5.81
N ILE A 58 1.37 16.74 6.11
CA ILE A 58 0.77 15.68 5.32
C ILE A 58 -0.31 14.98 6.12
N MET A 59 -1.47 14.84 5.50
CA MET A 59 -2.55 13.98 5.97
C MET A 59 -2.61 12.73 5.08
N ALA A 60 -2.58 11.55 5.70
CA ALA A 60 -2.82 10.28 5.02
C ALA A 60 -4.09 9.64 5.55
N ILE A 61 -4.94 9.15 4.64
CA ILE A 61 -6.22 8.52 4.96
C ILE A 61 -6.19 7.11 4.39
N GLY A 62 -6.43 6.10 5.22
CA GLY A 62 -6.35 4.69 4.80
C GLY A 62 -7.26 3.77 5.62
N ASP A 63 -7.42 2.55 5.15
CA ASP A 63 -8.32 1.56 5.75
C ASP A 63 -7.76 0.14 5.72
N ASN A 64 -6.63 -0.08 5.07
CA ASN A 64 -6.03 -1.40 4.89
C ASN A 64 -4.55 -1.43 5.30
N PHE A 65 -3.99 -2.62 5.52
CA PHE A 65 -2.62 -2.80 5.99
C PHE A 65 -1.56 -2.28 5.00
N ASN A 66 -1.86 -2.26 3.70
CA ASN A 66 -0.96 -1.64 2.71
C ASN A 66 -0.90 -0.10 2.82
N ASP A 67 -1.79 0.53 3.60
CA ASP A 67 -1.74 1.95 3.93
C ASP A 67 -0.83 2.26 5.12
N LEU A 68 -0.45 1.24 5.90
CA LEU A 68 0.24 1.41 7.17
C LEU A 68 1.52 2.24 7.04
N HIS A 69 2.29 2.03 5.98
CA HIS A 69 3.51 2.80 5.74
C HIS A 69 3.24 4.29 5.47
N MET A 70 2.20 4.64 4.71
CA MET A 70 1.86 6.05 4.48
C MET A 70 1.23 6.69 5.72
N LEU A 71 0.43 5.93 6.47
CA LEU A 71 -0.16 6.37 7.74
C LEU A 71 0.92 6.65 8.78
N ASN A 72 1.94 5.80 8.89
CA ASN A 72 3.06 6.04 9.80
C ASN A 72 3.97 7.19 9.36
N TYR A 73 4.02 7.48 8.05
CA TYR A 73 4.82 8.58 7.51
C TYR A 73 4.16 9.94 7.75
N ALA A 74 2.85 10.06 7.55
CA ALA A 74 2.14 11.33 7.66
C ALA A 74 2.06 11.85 9.11
N GLY A 75 2.18 13.16 9.28
CA GLY A 75 1.99 13.80 10.59
C GLY A 75 0.53 13.78 11.06
N THR A 76 -0.42 13.70 10.13
CA THR A 76 -1.86 13.55 10.44
C THR A 76 -2.42 12.27 9.80
N PRO A 77 -2.30 11.12 10.47
CA PRO A 77 -2.87 9.87 9.97
C PRO A 77 -4.33 9.66 10.40
N VAL A 78 -5.17 9.29 9.43
CA VAL A 78 -6.60 8.99 9.62
C VAL A 78 -6.88 7.57 9.17
N VAL A 79 -7.47 6.77 10.07
CA VAL A 79 -7.96 5.42 9.76
C VAL A 79 -9.48 5.44 9.69
N MET A 80 -10.00 4.97 8.55
CA MET A 80 -11.44 4.95 8.29
C MET A 80 -12.18 3.94 9.18
N GLY A 81 -13.44 4.23 9.52
CA GLY A 81 -14.25 3.37 10.39
C GLY A 81 -14.51 1.96 9.85
N ASN A 82 -14.41 1.75 8.53
CA ASN A 82 -14.53 0.45 7.87
C ASN A 82 -13.22 -0.37 7.88
N ALA A 83 -12.13 0.18 8.42
CA ALA A 83 -10.83 -0.48 8.47
C ALA A 83 -10.84 -1.74 9.35
N ASP A 84 -9.89 -2.65 9.08
CA ASP A 84 -9.70 -3.85 9.90
C ASP A 84 -9.51 -3.47 11.39
N PRO A 85 -10.22 -4.13 12.33
CA PRO A 85 -10.10 -3.81 13.75
C PRO A 85 -8.67 -3.89 14.31
N LYS A 86 -7.79 -4.71 13.73
CA LYS A 86 -6.37 -4.75 14.10
C LYS A 86 -5.66 -3.48 13.64
N LEU A 87 -5.90 -3.01 12.42
CA LEU A 87 -5.31 -1.78 11.91
C LEU A 87 -5.74 -0.58 12.76
N ARG A 88 -7.03 -0.50 13.11
CA ARG A 88 -7.57 0.55 14.00
C ARG A 88 -6.94 0.58 15.40
N ARG A 89 -6.38 -0.54 15.86
CA ARG A 89 -5.69 -0.66 17.17
C ARG A 89 -4.19 -0.40 17.08
N MET A 90 -3.64 -0.28 15.88
CA MET A 90 -2.23 0.02 15.70
C MET A 90 -2.04 1.54 15.78
N GLY A 91 -1.04 2.02 16.51
CA GLY A 91 -0.66 3.44 16.53
C GLY A 91 -1.67 4.41 17.17
N ASN A 92 -1.38 5.70 17.03
CA ASN A 92 -2.20 6.82 17.49
C ASN A 92 -2.89 7.48 16.29
N PHE A 93 -3.84 6.78 15.67
CA PHE A 93 -4.57 7.28 14.51
C PHE A 93 -5.85 8.01 14.90
N ILE A 94 -6.21 9.04 14.12
CA ILE A 94 -7.54 9.65 14.18
C ILE A 94 -8.52 8.66 13.55
N GLN A 95 -9.55 8.27 14.30
CA GLN A 95 -10.59 7.37 13.81
C GLN A 95 -11.83 8.18 13.43
N HIS A 96 -12.37 7.93 12.23
CA HIS A 96 -13.54 8.64 11.73
C HIS A 96 -14.60 7.72 11.12
#